data_AF-A0A6S7L1Z9-F1
#
_entry.id   AF-A0A6S7L1Z9-F1
#
_cell.length_a   1.000
_cell.length_b   1.000
_cell.length_c   1.000
_cell.angle_alpha   90.00
_cell.angle_beta   90.00
_cell.angle_gamma   90.00
#
_symmetry.space_group_name_H-M   'P 1'
#
loop_
_entity.id
_entity.type
_entity.pdbx_description
1 polymer ?
#
loop_
_entity_poly.entity_id
_entity_poly.type
_entity_poly.pdbx_seq_one_letter_code
_entity_poly.pdbx_strand_id
1 'polypeptide(L)'
;MSPDIFVGTTDLKIGFGHDCHLFWRGDDGYRKNAEFRCGTSKGDPMWIKKRGHLYAIGSGNCPLYWNGDEGNVKNGQFRCGKPIKDLFYIKPRPNGLWAIGFGNCPLFWRGDKGNVKNAEFRCGKDISDEFWIKGAGCKPTKVQILDTADDAKFDGEELIGVTTAASCSGGEHTLILQQSKDLTEELTLGTTKSTEVNWQVSASVTVEASAKFLGSGGSVSATVGYSVGGAVTWGSSREKTTGTTSTTGSGVEISYKTPGAAMIVGFAKRYVFDNSRVPAKVTITCKGGHSFTYTTSFSLKTKTYSQTFYKHYLGEFLPGKCTHSRANCVYNWRFSSYKSVMDARHKFNQCFPAEIGKLTRK
;
A
#
# COMPACT_ATOMS: atom_id res chain seq x y z
N MET A 1 5.55 -14.76 -19.19
CA MET A 1 6.49 -13.82 -19.86
C MET A 1 6.84 -12.74 -18.85
N SER A 2 8.12 -12.56 -18.52
CA SER A 2 8.50 -11.40 -17.71
C SER A 2 8.31 -10.14 -18.53
N PRO A 3 7.69 -9.08 -18.00
CA PRO A 3 7.56 -7.83 -18.73
C PRO A 3 8.95 -7.31 -19.09
N ASP A 4 9.11 -6.81 -20.32
CA ASP A 4 10.36 -6.21 -20.81
C ASP A 4 10.54 -4.81 -20.23
N ILE A 5 10.65 -4.72 -18.89
CA ILE A 5 10.58 -3.49 -18.09
C ILE A 5 11.64 -2.44 -18.44
N PHE A 6 12.67 -2.84 -19.19
CA PHE A 6 13.80 -2.00 -19.59
C PHE A 6 13.74 -1.51 -21.05
N VAL A 7 12.84 -2.03 -21.89
CA VAL A 7 12.84 -1.69 -23.32
C VAL A 7 12.40 -0.25 -23.54
N GLY A 8 13.19 0.49 -24.34
CA GLY A 8 12.90 1.88 -24.72
C GLY A 8 13.47 2.93 -23.77
N THR A 9 14.02 2.53 -22.62
CA THR A 9 14.67 3.46 -21.69
C THR A 9 16.13 3.70 -22.11
N THR A 10 16.57 4.96 -22.09
CA THR A 10 17.93 5.39 -22.51
C THR A 10 18.88 5.70 -21.36
N ASP A 11 18.40 5.61 -20.13
CA ASP A 11 19.15 5.91 -18.90
C ASP A 11 19.06 4.73 -17.92
N LEU A 12 19.30 3.51 -18.44
CA LEU A 12 19.39 2.30 -17.63
C LEU A 12 20.77 2.18 -17.00
N LYS A 13 20.86 1.44 -15.92
CA LYS A 13 22.12 0.99 -15.33
C LYS A 13 22.06 -0.51 -15.24
N ILE A 14 23.14 -1.16 -15.62
CA ILE A 14 23.33 -2.60 -15.48
C ILE A 14 24.40 -2.78 -14.42
N GLY A 15 24.24 -3.74 -13.52
CA GLY A 15 25.26 -4.01 -12.53
C GLY A 15 25.13 -5.36 -11.87
N PHE A 16 26.11 -5.67 -11.02
CA PHE A 16 26.28 -6.93 -10.33
C PHE A 16 26.45 -6.66 -8.83
N GLY A 17 25.91 -7.52 -7.97
CA GLY A 17 25.94 -7.30 -6.52
C GLY A 17 25.31 -5.97 -6.10
N HIS A 18 25.82 -5.35 -5.03
CA HIS A 18 25.24 -4.11 -4.48
C HIS A 18 25.84 -2.83 -5.05
N ASP A 19 27.11 -2.85 -5.47
CA ASP A 19 27.91 -1.66 -5.76
C ASP A 19 28.75 -1.76 -7.03
N CYS A 20 28.61 -2.83 -7.82
CA CYS A 20 29.31 -2.96 -9.10
C CYS A 20 28.42 -2.52 -10.26
N HIS A 21 28.87 -1.52 -11.02
CA HIS A 21 28.12 -0.98 -12.14
C HIS A 21 28.84 -1.24 -13.46
N LEU A 22 28.11 -1.47 -14.54
CA LEU A 22 28.66 -1.56 -15.88
C LEU A 22 29.03 -0.17 -16.40
N PHE A 23 30.24 -0.07 -16.94
CA PHE A 23 30.81 1.10 -17.58
C PHE A 23 31.21 0.77 -19.00
N TRP A 24 31.23 1.81 -19.81
CA TRP A 24 31.70 1.83 -21.17
C TRP A 24 32.97 2.69 -21.19
N ARG A 25 34.14 2.09 -20.93
CA ARG A 25 35.42 2.83 -20.85
C ARG A 25 36.53 2.14 -21.63
N GLY A 26 37.49 2.94 -22.09
CA GLY A 26 38.65 2.49 -22.84
C GLY A 26 39.45 3.69 -23.32
N ASP A 27 40.74 3.48 -23.56
CA ASP A 27 41.67 4.53 -23.97
C ASP A 27 41.48 4.79 -25.47
N ASP A 28 41.07 6.01 -25.80
CA ASP A 28 40.92 6.64 -27.13
C ASP A 28 40.59 5.78 -28.37
N GLY A 29 39.42 6.08 -28.97
CA GLY A 29 38.98 5.48 -30.24
C GLY A 29 37.51 5.05 -30.25
N TYR A 30 37.12 4.35 -31.31
CA TYR A 30 35.74 3.88 -31.53
C TYR A 30 35.41 2.56 -30.79
N ARG A 31 36.38 1.94 -30.13
CA ARG A 31 36.23 0.69 -29.36
C ARG A 31 36.48 0.99 -27.88
N LYS A 32 35.59 0.52 -27.01
CA LYS A 32 35.70 0.70 -25.56
C LYS A 32 35.28 -0.59 -24.88
N ASN A 33 36.00 -1.03 -23.86
CA ASN A 33 35.69 -2.27 -23.17
C ASN A 33 34.45 -2.06 -22.28
N ALA A 34 33.67 -3.13 -22.14
CA ALA A 34 32.61 -3.21 -21.15
C ALA A 34 33.23 -3.70 -19.85
N GLU A 35 33.19 -2.87 -18.81
CA GLU A 35 33.83 -3.13 -17.52
C GLU A 35 32.83 -2.92 -16.39
N PHE A 36 32.82 -3.81 -15.41
CA PHE A 36 32.14 -3.59 -14.15
C PHE A 36 33.08 -2.97 -13.13
N ARG A 37 32.66 -1.88 -12.48
CA ARG A 37 33.43 -1.22 -11.42
C ARG A 37 32.65 -1.20 -10.12
N CYS A 38 33.24 -1.76 -9.08
CA CYS A 38 32.69 -1.85 -7.72
C CYS A 38 33.16 -0.67 -6.85
N GLY A 39 32.45 -0.41 -5.75
CA GLY A 39 32.67 0.75 -4.90
C GLY A 39 32.28 2.08 -5.53
N THR A 40 31.60 2.08 -6.68
CA THR A 40 31.10 3.31 -7.32
C THR A 40 29.61 3.51 -7.00
N SER A 41 29.18 4.76 -6.87
CA SER A 41 27.76 5.08 -6.61
C SER A 41 26.92 5.13 -7.88
N LYS A 42 27.54 5.18 -9.06
CA LYS A 42 26.87 5.31 -10.36
C LYS A 42 27.69 4.64 -11.47
N GLY A 43 27.02 3.94 -12.38
CA GLY A 43 27.54 3.51 -13.67
C GLY A 43 27.13 4.41 -14.81
N ASP A 44 27.58 4.08 -16.01
CA ASP A 44 27.22 4.79 -17.24
C ASP A 44 25.76 4.49 -17.64
N PRO A 45 25.07 5.46 -18.27
CA PRO A 45 23.72 5.25 -18.78
C PRO A 45 23.76 4.28 -19.96
N MET A 46 22.89 3.29 -19.91
CA MET A 46 22.71 2.24 -20.91
C MET A 46 21.34 2.36 -21.55
N TRP A 47 21.21 1.92 -22.78
CA TRP A 47 19.94 1.68 -23.44
C TRP A 47 19.80 0.19 -23.76
N ILE A 48 18.55 -0.29 -23.71
CA ILE A 48 18.19 -1.64 -24.17
C ILE A 48 17.06 -1.52 -25.20
N LYS A 49 17.29 -2.05 -26.40
CA LYS A 49 16.34 -2.02 -27.53
C LYS A 49 15.96 -3.44 -27.91
N LYS A 50 14.67 -3.76 -27.88
CA LYS A 50 14.16 -5.07 -28.33
C LYS A 50 14.26 -5.20 -29.86
N ARG A 51 14.67 -6.38 -30.32
CA ARG A 51 14.81 -6.78 -31.73
C ARG A 51 14.35 -8.24 -31.86
N GLY A 52 13.06 -8.44 -32.15
CA GLY A 52 12.45 -9.77 -32.11
C GLY A 52 12.41 -10.32 -30.68
N HIS A 53 13.00 -11.50 -30.47
CA HIS A 53 13.10 -12.15 -29.16
C HIS A 53 14.41 -11.84 -28.41
N LEU A 54 15.26 -10.97 -28.98
CA LEU A 54 16.57 -10.58 -28.43
C LEU A 54 16.64 -9.06 -28.22
N TYR A 55 17.77 -8.62 -27.67
CA TYR A 55 17.99 -7.26 -27.22
C TYR A 55 19.33 -6.72 -27.70
N ALA A 56 19.33 -5.50 -28.21
CA ALA A 56 20.56 -4.72 -28.36
C ALA A 56 20.79 -3.93 -27.07
N ILE A 57 22.02 -3.95 -26.57
CA ILE A 57 22.46 -3.18 -25.40
C ILE A 57 23.48 -2.15 -25.89
N GLY A 58 23.53 -0.96 -25.31
CA GLY A 58 24.56 0.02 -25.64
C GLY A 58 24.56 1.23 -24.71
N SER A 59 25.48 2.16 -24.94
CA SER A 59 25.54 3.46 -24.26
C SER A 59 25.78 4.55 -25.31
N GLY A 60 25.05 5.67 -25.25
CA GLY A 60 25.13 6.72 -26.28
C GLY A 60 24.95 6.17 -27.70
N ASN A 61 25.91 6.43 -28.59
CA ASN A 61 25.97 5.88 -29.96
C ASN A 61 26.84 4.62 -30.09
N CYS A 62 27.11 3.93 -28.97
CA CYS A 62 28.03 2.80 -28.88
C CYS A 62 27.26 1.52 -28.51
N PRO A 63 26.78 0.73 -29.51
CA PRO A 63 26.26 -0.61 -29.25
C PRO A 63 27.30 -1.53 -28.62
N LEU A 64 26.85 -2.41 -27.71
CA LEU A 64 27.64 -3.51 -27.15
C LEU A 64 27.77 -4.62 -28.21
N TYR A 65 28.99 -5.12 -28.34
CA TYR A 65 29.38 -6.21 -29.20
C TYR A 65 29.94 -7.34 -28.36
N TRP A 66 29.72 -8.55 -28.86
CA TRP A 66 30.43 -9.75 -28.45
C TRP A 66 31.70 -9.84 -29.30
N ASN A 67 32.87 -9.61 -28.70
CA ASN A 67 34.14 -9.55 -29.45
C ASN A 67 35.15 -10.60 -28.97
N GLY A 68 35.72 -11.35 -29.91
CA GLY A 68 36.93 -12.15 -29.68
C GLY A 68 37.19 -13.12 -30.83
N ASP A 69 38.46 -13.24 -31.20
CA ASP A 69 38.85 -13.84 -32.48
C ASP A 69 39.02 -15.36 -32.42
N GLU A 70 39.02 -15.99 -31.23
CA GLU A 70 38.98 -17.46 -31.06
C GLU A 70 38.67 -17.83 -29.60
N GLY A 71 38.29 -19.09 -29.31
CA GLY A 71 38.07 -19.59 -27.94
C GLY A 71 36.67 -19.38 -27.31
N ASN A 72 36.51 -19.90 -26.08
CA ASN A 72 35.23 -19.93 -25.32
C ASN A 72 35.02 -18.71 -24.41
N VAL A 73 35.91 -17.72 -24.42
CA VAL A 73 35.79 -16.50 -23.60
C VAL A 73 35.94 -15.29 -24.52
N LYS A 74 35.00 -14.36 -24.43
CA LYS A 74 34.88 -13.21 -25.33
C LYS A 74 34.59 -11.96 -24.52
N ASN A 75 35.23 -10.85 -24.83
CA ASN A 75 35.01 -9.61 -24.10
C ASN A 75 33.79 -8.87 -24.67
N GLY A 76 33.02 -8.26 -23.77
CA GLY A 76 32.04 -7.24 -24.14
C GLY A 76 32.78 -5.97 -24.57
N GLN A 77 32.41 -5.43 -25.73
CA GLN A 77 33.02 -4.22 -26.27
C GLN A 77 31.95 -3.30 -26.82
N PHE A 78 31.90 -2.06 -26.36
CA PHE A 78 31.07 -1.03 -26.97
C PHE A 78 31.78 -0.43 -28.19
N ARG A 79 31.07 -0.30 -29.31
CA ARG A 79 31.61 0.21 -30.58
C ARG A 79 30.85 1.43 -31.06
N CYS A 80 31.43 2.61 -30.87
CA CYS A 80 30.80 3.89 -31.16
C CYS A 80 30.69 4.15 -32.68
N GLY A 81 29.54 4.66 -33.11
CA GLY A 81 29.25 4.98 -34.52
C GLY A 81 29.11 3.75 -35.43
N LYS A 82 29.12 2.53 -34.86
CA LYS A 82 28.84 1.31 -35.61
C LYS A 82 27.36 0.93 -35.50
N PRO A 83 26.79 0.25 -36.51
CA PRO A 83 25.41 -0.23 -36.44
C PRO A 83 25.25 -1.25 -35.30
N ILE A 84 24.01 -1.55 -34.91
CA ILE A 84 23.74 -2.69 -34.03
C ILE A 84 23.94 -3.96 -34.85
N LYS A 85 24.85 -4.85 -34.41
CA LYS A 85 25.10 -6.15 -35.05
C LYS A 85 24.72 -7.31 -34.13
N ASP A 86 25.20 -7.27 -32.89
CA ASP A 86 25.02 -8.36 -31.95
C ASP A 86 23.76 -8.16 -31.11
N LEU A 87 23.01 -9.24 -30.93
CA LEU A 87 21.78 -9.26 -30.16
C LEU A 87 21.90 -10.27 -29.00
N PHE A 88 21.54 -9.82 -27.82
CA PHE A 88 21.71 -10.54 -26.56
C PHE A 88 20.37 -11.08 -26.07
N TYR A 89 20.37 -12.22 -25.40
CA TYR A 89 19.24 -12.58 -24.55
C TYR A 89 19.33 -11.81 -23.23
N ILE A 90 18.17 -11.48 -22.67
CA ILE A 90 18.03 -10.99 -21.30
C ILE A 90 16.93 -11.84 -20.66
N LYS A 91 17.30 -12.73 -19.75
CA LYS A 91 16.42 -13.75 -19.16
C LYS A 91 16.17 -13.45 -17.69
N PRO A 92 14.90 -13.37 -17.23
CA PRO A 92 14.60 -13.18 -15.81
C PRO A 92 15.06 -14.39 -15.00
N ARG A 93 15.45 -14.17 -13.75
CA ARG A 93 15.89 -15.18 -12.80
C ARG A 93 14.92 -15.27 -11.60
N PRO A 94 14.86 -16.40 -10.87
CA PRO A 94 13.92 -16.57 -9.76
C PRO A 94 14.05 -15.54 -8.63
N ASN A 95 15.22 -14.94 -8.49
CA ASN A 95 15.54 -13.87 -7.54
C ASN A 95 15.36 -12.46 -8.14
N GLY A 96 14.55 -12.26 -9.18
CA GLY A 96 14.30 -10.92 -9.72
C GLY A 96 15.48 -10.26 -10.46
N LEU A 97 16.65 -10.91 -10.52
CA LEU A 97 17.79 -10.50 -11.33
C LEU A 97 17.66 -11.00 -12.78
N TRP A 98 18.63 -10.64 -13.61
CA TRP A 98 18.63 -10.91 -15.05
C TRP A 98 19.92 -11.59 -15.47
N ALA A 99 19.82 -12.64 -16.27
CA ALA A 99 20.95 -13.18 -17.01
C ALA A 99 21.04 -12.51 -18.37
N ILE A 100 22.23 -12.04 -18.74
CA ILE A 100 22.53 -11.43 -20.03
C ILE A 100 23.46 -12.38 -20.78
N GLY A 101 23.32 -12.55 -22.09
CA GLY A 101 24.27 -13.34 -22.87
C GLY A 101 24.03 -13.34 -24.37
N PHE A 102 24.88 -14.00 -25.12
CA PHE A 102 24.81 -14.13 -26.58
C PHE A 102 24.88 -15.62 -26.97
N GLY A 103 23.90 -16.14 -27.70
CA GLY A 103 23.85 -17.58 -28.03
C GLY A 103 23.93 -18.47 -26.77
N ASN A 104 24.92 -19.35 -26.70
CA ASN A 104 25.24 -20.20 -25.55
C ASN A 104 26.35 -19.61 -24.64
N CYS A 105 26.58 -18.29 -24.70
CA CYS A 105 27.62 -17.59 -23.97
C CYS A 105 27.00 -16.59 -22.97
N PRO A 106 26.73 -16.99 -21.72
CA PRO A 106 26.34 -16.05 -20.66
C PRO A 106 27.41 -15.00 -20.39
N LEU A 107 26.97 -13.82 -19.96
CA LEU A 107 27.81 -12.73 -19.47
C LEU A 107 28.23 -13.01 -18.02
N PHE A 108 29.50 -12.79 -17.74
CA PHE A 108 30.15 -12.97 -16.44
C PHE A 108 30.82 -11.67 -16.00
N TRP A 109 30.87 -11.50 -14.68
CA TRP A 109 31.65 -10.51 -13.97
C TRP A 109 32.96 -11.15 -13.50
N ARG A 110 34.03 -11.10 -14.32
CA ARG A 110 35.30 -11.77 -14.01
C ARG A 110 36.54 -10.94 -14.40
N GLY A 111 37.64 -11.17 -13.68
CA GLY A 111 38.91 -10.46 -13.84
C GLY A 111 39.81 -10.58 -12.61
N ASP A 112 41.12 -10.44 -12.81
CA ASP A 112 42.13 -10.85 -11.84
C ASP A 112 42.50 -9.67 -10.93
N LYS A 113 41.91 -9.67 -9.72
CA LYS A 113 42.13 -8.69 -8.62
C LYS A 113 41.61 -7.27 -8.87
N GLY A 114 41.26 -6.55 -7.80
CA GLY A 114 40.77 -5.16 -7.82
C GLY A 114 39.26 -4.94 -8.04
N ASN A 115 38.86 -3.67 -8.01
CA ASN A 115 37.47 -3.19 -8.11
C ASN A 115 36.97 -3.04 -9.56
N VAL A 116 37.78 -3.36 -10.56
CA VAL A 116 37.43 -3.30 -11.98
C VAL A 116 37.52 -4.70 -12.56
N LYS A 117 36.44 -5.15 -13.22
CA LYS A 117 36.33 -6.48 -13.86
C LYS A 117 35.84 -6.31 -15.28
N ASN A 118 36.27 -7.18 -16.19
CA ASN A 118 35.73 -7.18 -17.54
C ASN A 118 34.35 -7.84 -17.55
N ALA A 119 33.50 -7.37 -18.45
CA ALA A 119 32.25 -8.03 -18.80
C ALA A 119 32.57 -9.09 -19.85
N GLU A 120 32.60 -10.36 -19.46
CA GLU A 120 33.06 -11.47 -20.31
C GLU A 120 31.91 -12.41 -20.69
N PHE A 121 31.74 -12.71 -21.97
CA PHE A 121 30.84 -13.76 -22.42
C PHE A 121 31.58 -15.10 -22.49
N ARG A 122 31.12 -16.12 -21.74
CA ARG A 122 31.78 -17.43 -21.67
C ARG A 122 30.91 -18.52 -22.27
N CYS A 123 31.29 -19.01 -23.45
CA CYS A 123 30.54 -19.99 -24.23
C CYS A 123 30.62 -21.39 -23.62
N GLY A 124 29.49 -22.11 -23.65
CA GLY A 124 29.40 -23.47 -23.10
C GLY A 124 29.45 -23.54 -21.58
N LYS A 125 29.28 -22.40 -20.89
CA LYS A 125 29.12 -22.34 -19.43
C LYS A 125 27.67 -22.08 -19.08
N ASP A 126 27.26 -22.61 -17.93
CA ASP A 126 25.97 -22.28 -17.35
C ASP A 126 25.95 -20.83 -16.85
N ILE A 127 24.75 -20.26 -16.79
CA ILE A 127 24.52 -18.94 -16.21
C ILE A 127 24.90 -19.00 -14.72
N SER A 128 25.99 -18.33 -14.32
CA SER A 128 26.36 -18.17 -12.90
C SER A 128 26.11 -16.78 -12.36
N ASP A 129 26.30 -15.76 -13.19
CA ASP A 129 26.27 -14.37 -12.78
C ASP A 129 24.93 -13.74 -13.20
N GLU A 130 24.35 -12.98 -12.27
CA GLU A 130 23.03 -12.40 -12.42
C GLU A 130 23.11 -10.89 -12.15
N PHE A 131 22.45 -10.11 -12.99
CA PHE A 131 22.61 -8.67 -13.07
C PHE A 131 21.31 -7.98 -12.69
N TRP A 132 21.40 -6.89 -11.94
CA TRP A 132 20.28 -5.96 -11.83
C TRP A 132 20.29 -5.02 -13.04
N ILE A 133 19.09 -4.66 -13.51
CA ILE A 133 18.88 -3.64 -14.55
C ILE A 133 17.94 -2.59 -13.96
N LYS A 134 18.41 -1.37 -13.76
CA LYS A 134 17.68 -0.29 -13.09
C LYS A 134 17.57 0.92 -14.01
N GLY A 135 16.36 1.40 -14.28
CA GLY A 135 16.21 2.71 -14.92
C GLY A 135 16.52 3.84 -13.94
N ALA A 136 17.24 4.86 -14.42
CA ALA A 136 17.49 6.07 -13.66
C ALA A 136 16.18 6.86 -13.46
N GLY A 137 15.96 7.30 -12.23
CA GLY A 137 14.79 8.12 -11.90
C GLY A 137 13.45 7.41 -12.05
N CYS A 138 13.42 6.09 -12.07
CA CYS A 138 12.21 5.32 -11.91
C CYS A 138 11.69 5.46 -10.48
N LYS A 139 10.42 5.82 -10.36
CA LYS A 139 9.71 5.90 -9.09
C LYS A 139 8.38 5.13 -9.20
N PRO A 140 7.96 4.44 -8.14
CA PRO A 140 6.58 4.00 -8.06
C PRO A 140 5.65 5.21 -8.17
N THR A 141 4.64 5.10 -9.02
CA THR A 141 3.64 6.14 -9.23
C THR A 141 2.25 5.67 -8.86
N LYS A 142 1.99 4.36 -8.98
CA LYS A 142 0.71 3.76 -8.61
C LYS A 142 0.91 2.41 -7.94
N VAL A 143 0.20 2.17 -6.84
CA VAL A 143 0.07 0.84 -6.21
C VAL A 143 -1.39 0.47 -6.20
N GLN A 144 -1.73 -0.63 -6.87
CA GLN A 144 -3.07 -1.21 -6.89
C GLN A 144 -3.08 -2.49 -6.07
N ILE A 145 -3.78 -2.49 -4.94
CA ILE A 145 -4.00 -3.71 -4.15
C ILE A 145 -4.92 -4.64 -4.94
N LEU A 146 -4.47 -5.88 -5.16
CA LEU A 146 -5.18 -6.88 -5.98
C LEU A 146 -6.16 -7.71 -5.17
N ASP A 147 -5.92 -7.85 -3.86
CA ASP A 147 -6.76 -8.66 -2.99
C ASP A 147 -7.96 -7.88 -2.46
N THR A 148 -9.07 -8.59 -2.26
CA THR A 148 -10.27 -8.06 -1.62
C THR A 148 -10.16 -8.20 -0.11
N ALA A 149 -10.76 -7.26 0.62
CA ALA A 149 -10.63 -7.09 2.07
C ALA A 149 -11.35 -8.16 2.91
N ASP A 150 -11.46 -9.39 2.41
CA ASP A 150 -12.16 -10.49 3.09
C ASP A 150 -11.47 -10.88 4.41
N ASP A 151 -10.20 -10.49 4.59
CA ASP A 151 -9.45 -10.67 5.84
C ASP A 151 -9.69 -9.58 6.90
N ALA A 152 -10.55 -8.58 6.64
CA ALA A 152 -10.84 -7.54 7.63
C ALA A 152 -11.57 -8.14 8.85
N LYS A 153 -10.96 -8.03 10.03
CA LYS A 153 -11.48 -8.56 11.29
C LYS A 153 -12.22 -7.47 12.05
N PHE A 154 -13.38 -7.82 12.58
CA PHE A 154 -14.07 -6.96 13.53
C PHE A 154 -13.25 -6.79 14.80
N ASP A 155 -12.98 -5.54 15.19
CA ASP A 155 -12.13 -5.16 16.33
C ASP A 155 -12.91 -4.38 17.41
N GLY A 156 -14.24 -4.43 17.37
CA GLY A 156 -15.12 -3.86 18.38
C GLY A 156 -15.98 -2.70 17.89
N GLU A 157 -16.63 -2.02 18.83
CA GLU A 157 -17.50 -0.87 18.59
C GLU A 157 -16.83 0.39 19.16
N GLU A 158 -16.78 1.46 18.38
CA GLU A 158 -16.29 2.78 18.78
C GLU A 158 -17.48 3.70 19.04
N LEU A 159 -17.56 4.23 20.26
CA LEU A 159 -18.62 5.15 20.66
C LEU A 159 -18.47 6.50 19.96
N ILE A 160 -19.55 6.98 19.34
CA ILE A 160 -19.65 8.28 18.67
C ILE A 160 -20.34 9.29 19.57
N GLY A 161 -21.45 8.89 20.19
CA GLY A 161 -22.22 9.78 21.03
C GLY A 161 -23.20 9.01 21.90
N VAL A 162 -23.56 9.60 23.04
CA VAL A 162 -24.61 9.09 23.93
C VAL A 162 -25.43 10.27 24.41
N THR A 163 -26.74 10.15 24.29
CA THR A 163 -27.69 11.10 24.88
C THR A 163 -28.72 10.32 25.70
N THR A 164 -29.16 10.92 26.80
CA THR A 164 -30.04 10.31 27.79
C THR A 164 -31.06 11.34 28.24
N ALA A 165 -32.29 10.91 28.46
CA ALA A 165 -33.31 11.73 29.10
C ALA A 165 -34.18 10.88 30.01
N ALA A 166 -34.68 11.48 31.08
CA ALA A 166 -35.61 10.85 32.01
C ALA A 166 -36.56 11.91 32.56
N SER A 167 -37.83 11.55 32.75
CA SER A 167 -38.83 12.43 33.34
C SER A 167 -39.86 11.66 34.12
N CYS A 168 -40.29 12.25 35.25
CA CYS A 168 -41.36 11.73 36.10
C CYS A 168 -42.72 12.40 35.82
N SER A 169 -42.77 13.44 35.00
CA SER A 169 -44.04 14.07 34.60
C SER A 169 -44.67 13.27 33.46
N GLY A 170 -45.97 13.01 33.49
CA GLY A 170 -46.65 12.28 32.42
C GLY A 170 -46.58 12.99 31.06
N GLY A 171 -46.67 12.23 29.97
CA GLY A 171 -46.61 12.75 28.60
C GLY A 171 -45.77 11.88 27.65
N GLU A 172 -45.44 12.46 26.50
CA GLU A 172 -44.52 11.91 25.51
C GLU A 172 -43.40 12.93 25.27
N HIS A 173 -42.16 12.47 25.28
CA HIS A 173 -40.98 13.30 25.11
C HIS A 173 -40.12 12.76 23.96
N THR A 174 -39.42 13.68 23.31
CA THR A 174 -38.48 13.37 22.23
C THR A 174 -37.04 13.45 22.73
N LEU A 175 -36.22 12.47 22.34
CA LEU A 175 -34.77 12.46 22.57
C LEU A 175 -34.06 12.45 21.22
N ILE A 176 -33.11 13.38 21.03
CA ILE A 176 -32.34 13.52 19.80
C ILE A 176 -30.85 13.39 20.10
N LEU A 177 -30.15 12.54 19.34
CA LEU A 177 -28.69 12.47 19.32
C LEU A 177 -28.16 13.24 18.10
N GLN A 178 -27.54 14.40 18.33
CA GLN A 178 -26.90 15.23 17.28
C GLN A 178 -25.37 15.28 17.40
N GLN A 179 -24.77 14.45 18.25
CA GLN A 179 -23.32 14.44 18.43
C GLN A 179 -22.63 13.79 17.22
N SER A 180 -21.57 14.44 16.74
CA SER A 180 -20.60 13.85 15.84
C SER A 180 -19.28 13.62 16.59
N LYS A 181 -18.59 12.54 16.23
CA LYS A 181 -17.21 12.29 16.64
C LYS A 181 -16.43 11.96 15.39
N ASP A 182 -15.29 12.59 15.30
CA ASP A 182 -14.32 12.35 14.25
C ASP A 182 -13.61 11.02 14.52
N LEU A 183 -13.71 10.11 13.57
CA LEU A 183 -13.01 8.83 13.59
C LEU A 183 -11.82 8.87 12.65
N THR A 184 -10.64 8.53 13.15
CA THR A 184 -9.41 8.49 12.36
C THR A 184 -9.18 7.10 11.82
N GLU A 185 -9.34 6.94 10.51
CA GLU A 185 -8.95 5.71 9.81
C GLU A 185 -7.43 5.68 9.64
N GLU A 186 -6.79 4.55 9.94
CA GLU A 186 -5.35 4.38 9.79
C GLU A 186 -5.05 3.46 8.61
N LEU A 187 -4.12 3.85 7.76
CA LEU A 187 -3.56 3.00 6.71
C LEU A 187 -2.04 3.00 6.83
N THR A 188 -1.46 1.82 7.01
CA THR A 188 -0.01 1.60 7.07
C THR A 188 0.37 0.55 6.04
N LEU A 189 1.23 0.93 5.10
CA LEU A 189 1.81 0.05 4.09
C LEU A 189 3.30 -0.16 4.39
N GLY A 190 3.75 -1.41 4.30
CA GLY A 190 5.15 -1.81 4.44
C GLY A 190 5.57 -2.75 3.31
N THR A 191 6.85 -2.73 2.92
CA THR A 191 7.39 -3.66 1.91
C THR A 191 7.97 -4.88 2.61
N THR A 192 7.53 -6.09 2.25
CA THR A 192 7.92 -7.34 2.93
C THR A 192 9.35 -7.79 2.70
N LYS A 193 10.02 -7.30 1.66
CA LYS A 193 11.39 -7.67 1.34
C LYS A 193 12.25 -6.41 1.13
N SER A 194 13.31 -6.31 1.92
CA SER A 194 14.41 -5.34 1.76
C SER A 194 15.30 -5.65 0.55
N THR A 195 15.19 -6.86 0.00
CA THR A 195 15.93 -7.30 -1.17
C THR A 195 15.21 -6.81 -2.43
N GLU A 196 15.81 -5.81 -3.08
CA GLU A 196 15.99 -5.70 -4.55
C GLU A 196 15.46 -4.46 -5.25
N VAL A 197 14.68 -3.61 -4.60
CA VAL A 197 14.28 -2.36 -5.26
C VAL A 197 14.56 -1.15 -4.41
N ASN A 198 15.84 -0.76 -4.48
CA ASN A 198 16.40 0.48 -3.94
C ASN A 198 15.90 1.69 -4.75
N TRP A 199 14.57 1.81 -4.88
CA TRP A 199 13.98 3.07 -5.32
C TRP A 199 14.17 4.02 -4.13
N GLN A 200 14.88 5.14 -4.32
CA GLN A 200 14.76 6.24 -3.39
C GLN A 200 13.31 6.75 -3.49
N VAL A 201 12.38 6.15 -2.73
CA VAL A 201 10.95 6.49 -2.77
C VAL A 201 10.71 7.75 -1.93
N SER A 202 11.28 8.87 -2.34
CA SER A 202 10.95 10.20 -1.79
C SER A 202 9.77 10.86 -2.53
N ALA A 203 9.13 10.14 -3.44
CA ALA A 203 8.09 10.70 -4.32
C ALA A 203 6.71 10.11 -4.00
N SER A 204 5.71 10.98 -4.07
CA SER A 204 4.28 10.72 -3.91
C SER A 204 3.81 9.53 -4.74
N VAL A 205 3.69 8.36 -4.12
CA VAL A 205 3.10 7.17 -4.75
C VAL A 205 1.62 7.16 -4.50
N THR A 206 0.79 7.30 -5.54
CA THR A 206 -0.66 7.19 -5.42
C THR A 206 -1.06 5.74 -5.15
N VAL A 207 -1.69 5.47 -4.01
CA VAL A 207 -2.28 4.17 -3.74
C VAL A 207 -3.73 4.20 -4.21
N GLU A 208 -4.08 3.34 -5.17
CA GLU A 208 -5.46 3.16 -5.60
C GLU A 208 -5.93 1.78 -5.11
N ALA A 209 -6.81 1.77 -4.11
CA ALA A 209 -7.55 0.56 -3.78
C ALA A 209 -8.69 0.41 -4.79
N SER A 210 -8.61 -0.55 -5.71
CA SER A 210 -9.61 -0.74 -6.78
C SER A 210 -10.92 -1.39 -6.31
N ALA A 211 -11.01 -1.75 -5.03
CA ALA A 211 -12.23 -2.28 -4.44
C ALA A 211 -12.71 -1.34 -3.35
N LYS A 212 -14.03 -1.28 -3.15
CA LYS A 212 -14.71 -0.65 -2.02
C LYS A 212 -14.17 -1.24 -0.72
N PHE A 213 -13.01 -0.75 -0.29
CA PHE A 213 -12.06 -1.57 0.46
C PHE A 213 -12.65 -1.99 1.79
N LEU A 214 -13.53 -1.23 2.43
CA LEU A 214 -14.10 -1.60 3.72
C LEU A 214 -15.55 -1.09 3.88
N GLY A 215 -16.53 -1.86 3.39
CA GLY A 215 -17.87 -1.81 3.97
C GLY A 215 -18.87 -0.74 3.49
N SER A 216 -18.72 -0.12 2.31
CA SER A 216 -19.82 0.65 1.68
C SER A 216 -20.86 -0.25 0.99
N GLY A 217 -21.25 -1.33 1.68
CA GLY A 217 -22.26 -2.31 1.28
C GLY A 217 -23.70 -1.81 1.43
N GLY A 218 -23.98 -0.57 1.01
CA GLY A 218 -25.32 -0.04 0.83
C GLY A 218 -25.56 0.23 -0.64
N SER A 219 -26.32 -0.63 -1.32
CA SER A 219 -26.90 -0.30 -2.63
C SER A 219 -28.02 0.73 -2.40
N VAL A 220 -27.65 2.00 -2.26
CA VAL A 220 -28.58 3.12 -2.37
C VAL A 220 -28.03 4.03 -3.45
N SER A 221 -28.81 4.15 -4.52
CA SER A 221 -28.72 5.16 -5.56
C SER A 221 -28.92 6.56 -4.95
N ALA A 222 -27.93 7.00 -4.19
CA ALA A 222 -27.73 8.39 -3.85
C ALA A 222 -26.29 8.66 -4.25
N THR A 223 -26.16 9.32 -5.40
CA THR A 223 -24.92 9.88 -5.94
C THR A 223 -24.44 10.97 -4.98
N VAL A 224 -23.97 10.58 -3.79
CA VAL A 224 -23.16 11.41 -2.92
C VAL A 224 -21.74 10.95 -3.19
N GLY A 225 -21.06 11.71 -4.04
CA GLY A 225 -19.69 11.44 -4.45
C GLY A 225 -18.76 11.45 -3.25
N TYR A 226 -18.55 10.29 -2.64
CA TYR A 226 -17.39 10.05 -1.80
C TYR A 226 -16.29 9.48 -2.69
N SER A 227 -15.42 10.38 -3.13
CA SER A 227 -14.12 10.04 -3.67
C SER A 227 -13.23 9.50 -2.53
N VAL A 228 -13.48 8.26 -2.08
CA VAL A 228 -12.50 7.53 -1.27
C VAL A 228 -11.44 6.89 -2.19
N GLY A 229 -11.21 7.52 -3.35
CA GLY A 229 -9.96 7.43 -4.11
C GLY A 229 -9.04 8.55 -3.61
N GLY A 230 -8.71 8.55 -2.32
CA GLY A 230 -7.72 9.47 -1.78
C GLY A 230 -6.37 9.09 -2.36
N ALA A 231 -5.79 9.95 -3.18
CA ALA A 231 -4.42 9.79 -3.65
C ALA A 231 -3.47 9.92 -2.45
N VAL A 232 -3.18 8.80 -1.77
CA VAL A 232 -2.19 8.79 -0.69
C VAL A 232 -0.86 9.18 -1.30
N THR A 233 -0.16 10.15 -0.72
CA THR A 233 1.16 10.58 -1.19
C THR A 233 2.22 9.97 -0.28
N TRP A 234 2.95 8.98 -0.79
CA TRP A 234 4.01 8.27 -0.07
C TRP A 234 5.33 9.08 -0.02
N GLY A 235 6.08 8.95 1.08
CA GLY A 235 7.43 9.49 1.27
C GLY A 235 8.29 8.46 2.00
N SER A 236 9.61 8.58 1.92
CA SER A 236 10.60 7.52 2.15
C SER A 236 10.79 7.04 3.61
N SER A 237 9.75 6.54 4.27
CA SER A 237 9.87 5.85 5.57
C SER A 237 9.22 4.47 5.53
N ARG A 238 9.82 3.52 6.27
CA ARG A 238 9.50 2.08 6.23
C ARG A 238 8.06 1.75 6.61
N GLU A 239 7.36 2.68 7.24
CA GLU A 239 5.93 2.64 7.52
C GLU A 239 5.44 4.10 7.42
N LYS A 240 4.28 4.33 6.79
CA LYS A 240 3.59 5.62 6.81
C LYS A 240 2.15 5.38 7.20
N THR A 241 1.78 5.82 8.39
CA THR A 241 0.40 5.85 8.86
C THR A 241 -0.24 7.13 8.33
N THR A 242 -1.32 7.00 7.57
CA THR A 242 -2.15 8.16 7.16
C THR A 242 -3.48 8.06 7.87
N GLY A 243 -3.88 9.17 8.51
CA GLY A 243 -5.15 9.35 9.20
C GLY A 243 -6.16 10.08 8.31
N THR A 244 -7.25 9.45 7.91
CA THR A 244 -8.39 10.19 7.32
C THR A 244 -9.47 10.33 8.38
N THR A 245 -9.92 11.57 8.61
CA THR A 245 -11.00 11.83 9.55
C THR A 245 -12.34 11.67 8.84
N SER A 246 -13.15 10.70 9.24
CA SER A 246 -14.55 10.62 8.81
C SER A 246 -15.43 11.19 9.91
N THR A 247 -16.22 12.21 9.57
CA THR A 247 -17.27 12.72 10.45
C THR A 247 -18.52 11.91 10.18
N THR A 248 -18.85 11.00 11.08
CA THR A 248 -20.06 10.20 10.97
C THR A 248 -21.12 10.74 11.95
N GLY A 249 -22.21 11.28 11.42
CA GLY A 249 -23.34 11.72 12.25
C GLY A 249 -24.55 12.14 11.43
N SER A 250 -25.50 11.23 11.24
CA SER A 250 -26.90 11.60 11.00
C SER A 250 -27.59 11.75 12.36
N GLY A 251 -28.42 12.77 12.55
CA GLY A 251 -29.21 12.85 13.77
C GLY A 251 -30.17 11.65 13.87
N VAL A 252 -30.35 11.09 15.06
CA VAL A 252 -31.42 10.12 15.33
C VAL A 252 -32.32 10.66 16.42
N GLU A 253 -33.62 10.49 16.20
CA GLU A 253 -34.70 10.92 17.08
C GLU A 253 -35.52 9.71 17.51
N ILE A 254 -35.85 9.64 18.81
CA ILE A 254 -36.80 8.66 19.35
C ILE A 254 -37.79 9.37 20.27
N SER A 255 -39.03 8.89 20.29
CA SER A 255 -40.05 9.29 21.26
C SER A 255 -40.15 8.26 22.39
N TYR A 256 -40.39 8.73 23.62
CA TYR A 256 -40.59 7.88 24.79
C TYR A 256 -41.69 8.44 25.70
N LYS A 257 -42.45 7.54 26.32
CA LYS A 257 -43.53 7.87 27.26
C LYS A 257 -42.98 8.09 28.66
N THR A 258 -43.67 8.92 29.42
CA THR A 258 -43.33 9.21 30.82
C THR A 258 -44.48 8.92 31.79
N PRO A 259 -44.20 8.55 33.06
CA PRO A 259 -42.89 8.48 33.73
C PRO A 259 -41.93 7.43 33.13
N GLY A 260 -40.78 7.87 32.63
CA GLY A 260 -39.88 7.00 31.86
C GLY A 260 -38.54 7.65 31.52
N ALA A 261 -37.69 6.91 30.84
CA ALA A 261 -36.39 7.35 30.37
C ALA A 261 -36.05 6.73 29.03
N ALA A 262 -35.16 7.41 28.31
CA ALA A 262 -34.63 6.96 27.04
C ALA A 262 -33.12 7.22 26.96
N MET A 263 -32.44 6.39 26.19
CA MET A 263 -31.04 6.56 25.83
C MET A 263 -30.85 6.21 24.36
N ILE A 264 -30.11 7.06 23.63
CA ILE A 264 -29.60 6.75 22.29
C ILE A 264 -28.08 6.62 22.38
N VAL A 265 -27.55 5.52 21.86
CA VAL A 265 -26.11 5.25 21.74
C VAL A 265 -25.76 5.17 20.26
N GLY A 266 -24.99 6.14 19.77
CA GLY A 266 -24.38 6.13 18.44
C GLY A 266 -23.00 5.47 18.50
N PHE A 267 -22.73 4.52 17.60
CA PHE A 267 -21.45 3.82 17.53
C PHE A 267 -21.09 3.45 16.10
N ALA A 268 -19.81 3.26 15.81
CA ALA A 268 -19.33 2.67 14.57
C ALA A 268 -18.66 1.32 14.86
N LYS A 269 -18.78 0.35 13.95
CA LYS A 269 -18.02 -0.90 14.05
C LYS A 269 -16.60 -0.65 13.56
N ARG A 270 -15.61 -0.97 14.38
CA ARG A 270 -14.19 -0.88 14.03
C ARG A 270 -13.74 -2.18 13.38
N TYR A 271 -13.01 -2.07 12.28
CA TYR A 271 -12.39 -3.21 11.63
C TYR A 271 -10.89 -2.97 11.52
N VAL A 272 -10.13 -4.04 11.71
CA VAL A 272 -8.68 -4.07 11.52
C VAL A 272 -8.33 -5.10 10.47
N PHE A 273 -7.40 -4.76 9.61
CA PHE A 273 -6.80 -5.69 8.67
C PHE A 273 -5.30 -5.61 8.88
N ASP A 274 -4.66 -6.74 9.13
CA ASP A 274 -3.21 -6.86 9.32
C ASP A 274 -2.76 -8.10 8.56
N ASN A 275 -2.37 -7.89 7.30
CA ASN A 275 -1.87 -8.96 6.44
C ASN A 275 -0.48 -8.58 5.92
N SER A 276 0.48 -9.45 6.19
CA SER A 276 1.86 -9.24 5.77
C SER A 276 2.08 -9.50 4.28
N ARG A 277 1.21 -10.21 3.56
CA ARG A 277 1.44 -10.63 2.17
C ARG A 277 0.26 -10.32 1.25
N VAL A 278 -0.10 -9.05 1.15
CA VAL A 278 -1.16 -8.60 0.26
C VAL A 278 -0.62 -8.44 -1.17
N PRO A 279 -1.14 -9.20 -2.16
CA PRO A 279 -0.74 -9.03 -3.54
C PRO A 279 -1.11 -7.63 -4.05
N ALA A 280 -0.17 -6.97 -4.71
CA ALA A 280 -0.36 -5.65 -5.28
C ALA A 280 0.34 -5.53 -6.61
N LYS A 281 -0.26 -4.73 -7.49
CA LYS A 281 0.25 -4.36 -8.80
C LYS A 281 0.86 -2.96 -8.70
N VAL A 282 2.16 -2.85 -8.93
CA VAL A 282 2.92 -1.61 -8.80
C VAL A 282 3.28 -1.08 -10.17
N THR A 283 2.79 0.11 -10.51
CA THR A 283 3.24 0.86 -11.68
C THR A 283 4.42 1.73 -11.30
N ILE A 284 5.51 1.54 -12.04
CA ILE A 284 6.71 2.35 -11.98
C ILE A 284 6.70 3.28 -13.19
N THR A 285 6.95 4.55 -12.97
CA THR A 285 7.20 5.52 -14.04
C THR A 285 8.65 5.99 -13.96
N CYS A 286 9.33 5.94 -15.09
CA CYS A 286 10.71 6.35 -15.24
C CYS A 286 10.81 7.71 -15.92
N LYS A 287 11.98 8.37 -15.79
CA LYS A 287 12.28 9.56 -16.58
C LYS A 287 12.15 9.21 -18.07
N GLY A 288 11.50 10.09 -18.85
CA GLY A 288 11.16 9.84 -20.25
C GLY A 288 9.74 9.32 -20.49
N GLY A 289 8.89 9.22 -19.46
CA GLY A 289 7.46 8.89 -19.60
C GLY A 289 7.15 7.40 -19.73
N HIS A 290 8.18 6.54 -19.81
CA HIS A 290 7.99 5.10 -19.79
C HIS A 290 7.41 4.66 -18.46
N SER A 291 6.42 3.77 -18.52
CA SER A 291 5.87 3.10 -17.37
C SER A 291 5.79 1.61 -17.59
N PHE A 292 6.01 0.86 -16.52
CA PHE A 292 5.79 -0.59 -16.51
C PHE A 292 5.13 -0.98 -15.21
N THR A 293 4.52 -2.15 -15.21
CA THR A 293 3.79 -2.64 -14.05
C THR A 293 4.19 -4.07 -13.72
N TYR A 294 4.38 -4.37 -12.44
CA TYR A 294 4.66 -5.72 -11.96
C TYR A 294 3.83 -6.03 -10.72
N THR A 295 3.63 -7.32 -10.45
CA THR A 295 2.95 -7.79 -9.26
C THR A 295 3.98 -8.14 -8.18
N THR A 296 3.72 -7.70 -6.95
CA THR A 296 4.52 -8.00 -5.75
C THR A 296 3.59 -8.17 -4.55
N SER A 297 4.14 -8.34 -3.35
CA SER A 297 3.37 -8.35 -2.11
C SER A 297 3.79 -7.22 -1.17
N PHE A 298 2.85 -6.65 -0.45
CA PHE A 298 3.07 -5.66 0.61
C PHE A 298 2.52 -6.17 1.94
N SER A 299 3.11 -5.69 3.03
CA SER A 299 2.45 -5.71 4.33
C SER A 299 1.47 -4.55 4.36
N LEU A 300 0.23 -4.81 4.74
CA LEU A 300 -0.81 -3.81 4.84
C LEU A 300 -1.50 -3.96 6.18
N LYS A 301 -1.45 -2.88 6.97
CA LYS A 301 -2.18 -2.72 8.22
C LYS A 301 -3.16 -1.58 8.05
N THR A 302 -4.43 -1.80 8.34
CA THR A 302 -5.43 -0.73 8.34
C THR A 302 -6.40 -0.88 9.49
N LYS A 303 -6.91 0.26 9.92
CA LYS A 303 -7.99 0.42 10.89
C LYS A 303 -9.03 1.33 10.26
N THR A 304 -10.25 0.85 10.13
CA THR A 304 -11.37 1.56 9.49
C THR A 304 -12.60 1.47 10.37
N TYR A 305 -13.63 2.22 10.00
CA TYR A 305 -14.91 2.23 10.70
C TYR A 305 -16.06 2.08 9.71
N SER A 306 -17.09 1.34 10.10
CA SER A 306 -18.36 1.32 9.37
C SER A 306 -19.08 2.66 9.44
N GLN A 307 -20.19 2.79 8.72
CA GLN A 307 -21.21 3.80 9.00
C GLN A 307 -21.66 3.77 10.47
N THR A 308 -22.20 4.90 10.96
CA THR A 308 -22.78 4.98 12.30
C THR A 308 -24.03 4.09 12.39
N PHE A 309 -24.09 3.32 13.47
CA PHE A 309 -25.25 2.60 13.93
C PHE A 309 -25.77 3.22 15.22
N TYR A 310 -27.05 2.99 15.49
CA TYR A 310 -27.71 3.50 16.68
C TYR A 310 -28.40 2.36 17.41
N LYS A 311 -28.25 2.32 18.73
CA LYS A 311 -29.07 1.50 19.63
C LYS A 311 -29.83 2.45 20.53
N HIS A 312 -31.11 2.15 20.75
CA HIS A 312 -31.93 2.90 21.69
C HIS A 312 -32.43 1.99 22.80
N TYR A 313 -32.56 2.58 23.99
CA TYR A 313 -33.01 1.89 25.19
C TYR A 313 -34.11 2.72 25.81
N LEU A 314 -35.22 2.06 26.13
CA LEU A 314 -36.38 2.68 26.76
C LEU A 314 -36.59 2.04 28.13
N GLY A 315 -36.74 2.88 29.15
CA GLY A 315 -37.09 2.48 30.50
C GLY A 315 -38.43 3.11 30.91
N GLU A 316 -39.32 2.33 31.49
CA GLU A 316 -40.58 2.81 32.06
C GLU A 316 -40.52 2.65 33.57
N PHE A 317 -40.81 3.71 34.33
CA PHE A 317 -40.88 3.62 35.78
C PHE A 317 -42.25 3.05 36.18
N LEU A 318 -42.27 2.13 37.15
CA LEU A 318 -43.53 1.64 37.71
C LEU A 318 -44.31 2.79 38.39
N PRO A 319 -45.65 2.69 38.48
CA PRO A 319 -46.47 3.72 39.12
C PRO A 319 -45.95 4.11 40.51
N GLY A 320 -45.72 5.41 40.73
CA GLY A 320 -45.22 5.96 41.99
C GLY A 320 -43.73 5.69 42.28
N LYS A 321 -42.99 5.01 41.40
CA LYS A 321 -41.56 4.70 41.59
C LYS A 321 -40.61 5.72 40.97
N CYS A 322 -41.10 6.60 40.10
CA CYS A 322 -40.28 7.69 39.56
C CYS A 322 -40.07 8.76 40.62
N THR A 323 -38.81 8.96 41.03
CA THR A 323 -38.39 10.05 41.93
C THR A 323 -37.31 10.87 41.24
N HIS A 324 -37.07 12.10 41.71
CA HIS A 324 -36.02 12.95 41.16
C HIS A 324 -34.64 12.27 41.23
N SER A 325 -34.32 11.58 42.33
CA SER A 325 -33.07 10.81 42.45
C SER A 325 -32.96 9.69 41.41
N ARG A 326 -34.08 9.03 41.05
CA ARG A 326 -34.09 7.96 40.05
C ARG A 326 -34.02 8.49 38.63
N ALA A 327 -34.68 9.60 38.32
CA ALA A 327 -34.51 10.29 37.04
C ALA A 327 -33.05 10.79 36.87
N ASN A 328 -32.46 11.33 37.94
CA ASN A 328 -31.06 11.80 37.95
C ASN A 328 -30.03 10.68 37.75
N CYS A 329 -30.37 9.43 38.11
CA CYS A 329 -29.54 8.27 37.80
C CYS A 329 -29.23 8.18 36.30
N VAL A 330 -30.23 8.47 35.45
CA VAL A 330 -30.09 8.45 33.98
C VAL A 330 -29.55 9.78 33.44
N TYR A 331 -29.98 10.91 34.01
CA TYR A 331 -29.64 12.25 33.49
C TYR A 331 -28.15 12.60 33.63
N ASN A 332 -27.49 12.13 34.68
CA ASN A 332 -26.13 12.57 35.02
C ASN A 332 -25.00 11.92 34.20
N TRP A 333 -25.33 11.09 33.21
CA TRP A 333 -24.30 10.40 32.44
C TRP A 333 -23.85 11.19 31.23
N ARG A 334 -22.60 11.63 31.29
CA ARG A 334 -21.90 12.25 30.16
C ARG A 334 -21.35 11.17 29.23
N PHE A 335 -21.28 11.46 27.93
CA PHE A 335 -20.66 10.60 26.93
C PHE A 335 -19.30 10.02 27.36
N SER A 336 -18.44 10.84 27.95
CA SER A 336 -17.10 10.45 28.43
C SER A 336 -17.10 9.41 29.56
N SER A 337 -18.25 9.13 30.16
CA SER A 337 -18.36 8.13 31.23
C SER A 337 -18.46 6.69 30.72
N TYR A 338 -18.63 6.48 29.41
CA TYR A 338 -18.84 5.16 28.83
C TYR A 338 -17.59 4.64 28.11
N LYS A 339 -17.19 3.41 28.42
CA LYS A 339 -16.07 2.74 27.75
C LYS A 339 -16.48 2.02 26.47
N SER A 340 -17.74 1.61 26.38
CA SER A 340 -18.28 0.87 25.24
C SER A 340 -19.81 0.96 25.20
N VAL A 341 -20.41 0.51 24.10
CA VAL A 341 -21.86 0.40 23.97
C VAL A 341 -22.45 -0.53 25.03
N MET A 342 -21.73 -1.60 25.38
CA MET A 342 -22.16 -2.53 26.44
C MET A 342 -22.10 -1.90 27.83
N ASP A 343 -21.10 -1.05 28.11
CA ASP A 343 -21.01 -0.30 29.36
C ASP A 343 -22.17 0.72 29.48
N ALA A 344 -22.48 1.45 28.40
CA ALA A 344 -23.63 2.34 28.36
C ALA A 344 -24.94 1.62 28.66
N ARG A 345 -25.16 0.47 28.02
CA ARG A 345 -26.32 -0.39 28.30
C ARG A 345 -26.35 -0.85 29.76
N HIS A 346 -25.23 -1.34 30.28
CA HIS A 346 -25.17 -1.88 31.63
C HIS A 346 -25.52 -0.81 32.65
N LYS A 347 -24.94 0.39 32.52
CA LYS A 347 -25.28 1.54 33.37
C LYS A 347 -26.76 1.86 33.28
N PHE A 348 -27.33 2.00 32.07
CA PHE A 348 -28.76 2.26 31.88
C PHE A 348 -29.63 1.26 32.62
N ASN A 349 -29.31 -0.02 32.53
CA ASN A 349 -30.05 -1.06 33.23
C ASN A 349 -29.97 -0.94 34.77
N GLN A 350 -28.86 -0.44 35.32
CA GLN A 350 -28.72 -0.25 36.78
C GLN A 350 -29.70 0.79 37.35
N CYS A 351 -30.20 1.72 36.54
CA CYS A 351 -31.23 2.68 36.98
C CYS A 351 -32.64 2.06 37.02
N PHE A 352 -32.83 0.86 36.45
CA PHE A 352 -34.11 0.17 36.33
C PHE A 352 -34.04 -1.27 36.89
N PRO A 353 -33.78 -1.46 38.19
CA PRO A 353 -33.99 -2.76 38.81
C PRO A 353 -35.48 -3.14 38.78
N ALA A 354 -35.80 -4.43 38.90
CA ALA A 354 -37.12 -4.99 38.63
C ALA A 354 -38.24 -4.36 39.47
N GLU A 355 -37.93 -3.93 40.69
CA GLU A 355 -38.85 -3.27 41.62
C GLU A 355 -39.12 -1.79 41.32
N ILE A 356 -38.42 -1.21 40.34
CA ILE A 356 -38.48 0.22 40.00
C ILE A 356 -39.06 0.45 38.61
N GLY A 357 -38.78 -0.43 37.65
CA GLY A 357 -39.20 -0.21 36.27
C GLY A 357 -39.01 -1.40 35.35
N LYS A 358 -39.41 -1.20 34.10
CA LYS A 358 -39.31 -2.18 33.02
C LYS A 358 -38.44 -1.61 31.90
N LEU A 359 -37.60 -2.46 31.32
CA LEU A 359 -36.76 -2.11 30.17
C LEU A 359 -37.37 -2.70 28.91
N THR A 360 -37.59 -1.85 27.90
CA THR A 360 -37.97 -2.30 26.56
C THR A 360 -36.78 -2.16 25.64
N ARG A 361 -36.38 -3.27 25.03
CA ARG A 361 -35.37 -3.27 23.97
C ARG A 361 -36.09 -3.22 22.63
N LYS A 362 -35.75 -2.24 21.80
CA LYS A 362 -36.21 -2.12 20.43
C LYS A 362 -35.00 -2.09 19.48
#